data_AF-A0A447IGZ0-F1
#
_entry.id   AF-A0A447IGZ0-F1
#
_cell.length_a   1.000
_cell.length_b   1.000
_cell.length_c   1.000
_cell.angle_alpha   90.00
_cell.angle_beta   90.00
_cell.angle_gamma   90.00
#
_symmetry.space_group_name_H-M   'P 1'
#
loop_
_entity.id
_entity.type
_entity.pdbx_description
1 polymer ?
#
loop_
_entity_poly.entity_id
_entity_poly.type
_entity_poly.pdbx_seq_one_letter_code
_entity_poly.pdbx_strand_id
1 'polypeptide(L)'
;MNVGVSFLTDARAAFHAALLESILYANADGVPTIADGSSKTSVRISLDLLHRLGSKLVNERLAGQMAGSKFEVIVGEYLEATLPRLSHLRPGRFIFTKGSSRLAIADSDQYQHLSSLSAAMEASPELAVAIGMDYLIKPDVMILRKPEPDEFINSGEQIVDETSATLTSMRSSNGGLPMLHASVSCKWTIRSDRAQNARSEALNLIRNRKGRLPHIVIVTGEPTPGRLASLAFGTGDIDCVYHIALPELKAAVAAVGSDDAKEMLDTMIEGRRLRDIADLPLDLTA
;
A
#
# COMPACT_ATOMS: atom_id res chain seq x y z
N MET A 1 26.81 23.63 7.80
CA MET A 1 26.43 22.56 6.86
C MET A 1 25.19 23.04 6.14
N ASN A 2 25.23 23.18 4.82
CA ASN A 2 24.03 23.46 4.03
C ASN A 2 23.21 22.18 4.12
N VAL A 3 22.21 22.15 5.01
CA VAL A 3 21.39 20.96 5.21
C VAL A 3 20.49 20.87 3.98
N GLY A 4 20.95 20.12 2.97
CA GLY A 4 20.13 19.77 1.83
C GLY A 4 18.83 19.13 2.30
N VAL A 5 17.77 19.29 1.52
CA VAL A 5 16.49 18.64 1.78
C VAL A 5 16.71 17.13 1.87
N SER A 6 16.04 16.46 2.82
CA SER A 6 16.22 15.03 3.02
C SER A 6 15.69 14.25 1.82
N PHE A 7 16.29 13.10 1.49
CA PHE A 7 15.86 12.27 0.36
C PHE A 7 14.37 11.90 0.42
N LEU A 8 13.84 11.54 1.61
CA LEU A 8 12.43 11.18 1.75
C LEU A 8 11.51 12.40 1.56
N THR A 9 11.97 13.61 1.93
CA THR A 9 11.24 14.85 1.66
C THR A 9 11.16 15.11 0.16
N ASP A 10 12.26 14.94 -0.58
CA ASP A 10 12.28 15.10 -2.03
C ASP A 10 11.44 14.02 -2.74
N ALA A 11 11.54 12.75 -2.31
CA ALA A 11 10.76 11.66 -2.86
C ALA A 11 9.25 11.87 -2.64
N ARG A 12 8.85 12.38 -1.47
CA ARG A 12 7.47 12.76 -1.18
C ARG A 12 6.99 13.89 -2.08
N ALA A 13 7.83 14.90 -2.33
CA ALA A 13 7.50 16.00 -3.24
C ALA A 13 7.32 15.51 -4.69
N ALA A 14 8.20 14.60 -5.16
CA ALA A 14 8.07 13.96 -6.46
C ALA A 14 6.78 13.12 -6.57
N PHE A 15 6.44 12.38 -5.52
CA PHE A 15 5.18 11.64 -5.42
C PHE A 15 3.96 12.57 -5.53
N HIS A 16 3.97 13.71 -4.83
CA HIS A 16 2.92 14.72 -4.95
C HIS A 16 2.84 15.33 -6.34
N ALA A 17 3.98 15.64 -6.97
CA ALA A 17 4.00 16.15 -8.33
C ALA A 17 3.34 15.16 -9.31
N ALA A 18 3.66 13.86 -9.21
CA ALA A 18 3.04 12.83 -10.03
C ALA A 18 1.53 12.71 -9.80
N LEU A 19 1.06 12.84 -8.55
CA LEU A 19 -0.37 12.88 -8.24
C LEU A 19 -1.05 14.11 -8.88
N LEU A 20 -0.46 15.30 -8.72
CA LEU A 20 -1.01 16.57 -9.21
C LEU A 20 -1.06 16.64 -10.74
N GLU A 21 -0.08 16.06 -11.41
CA GLU A 21 -0.03 16.01 -12.88
C GLU A 21 -1.10 15.09 -13.47
N SER A 22 -1.54 14.07 -12.71
CA SER A 22 -2.34 12.97 -13.25
C SER A 22 -3.73 12.84 -12.67
N ILE A 23 -3.88 12.75 -11.34
CA ILE A 23 -5.13 12.30 -10.70
C ILE A 23 -5.65 13.21 -9.59
N LEU A 24 -4.84 14.16 -9.10
CA LEU A 24 -5.17 15.07 -8.00
C LEU A 24 -5.35 16.51 -8.51
N TYR A 25 -6.58 16.89 -8.83
CA TYR A 25 -6.92 18.23 -9.32
C TYR A 25 -8.38 18.55 -8.97
N ALA A 26 -8.78 19.82 -9.17
CA ALA A 26 -10.19 20.21 -9.15
C ALA A 26 -10.80 20.08 -10.55
N ASN A 27 -12.02 19.54 -10.63
CA ASN A 27 -12.76 19.47 -11.89
C ASN A 27 -13.28 20.86 -12.33
N ALA A 28 -14.03 20.93 -13.44
CA ALA A 28 -14.59 22.17 -13.96
C ALA A 28 -15.53 22.91 -12.97
N ASP A 29 -16.17 22.17 -12.07
CA ASP A 29 -17.04 22.71 -11.01
C ASP A 29 -16.26 23.13 -9.74
N GLY A 30 -14.93 23.06 -9.77
CA GLY A 30 -14.08 23.34 -8.62
C GLY A 30 -14.09 22.26 -7.54
N VAL A 31 -14.57 21.05 -7.83
CA VAL A 31 -14.60 19.92 -6.89
C VAL A 31 -13.33 19.08 -7.05
N PRO A 32 -12.51 18.91 -5.99
CA PRO A 32 -11.33 18.05 -6.03
C PRO A 32 -11.67 16.59 -6.32
N THR A 33 -10.80 15.89 -7.04
CA THR A 33 -10.99 14.47 -7.42
C THR A 33 -11.02 13.50 -6.23
N ILE A 34 -10.48 13.91 -5.08
CA ILE A 34 -10.54 13.16 -3.82
C ILE A 34 -11.79 13.46 -2.99
N ALA A 35 -12.56 14.50 -3.34
CA ALA A 35 -13.73 14.90 -2.57
C ALA A 35 -14.95 14.05 -2.91
N ASP A 36 -15.82 13.85 -1.92
CA ASP A 36 -17.21 13.55 -2.16
C ASP A 36 -17.96 14.86 -2.48
N GLY A 37 -18.30 15.06 -3.75
CA GLY A 37 -18.99 16.27 -4.22
C GLY A 37 -20.36 16.53 -3.57
N SER A 38 -20.98 15.52 -2.96
CA SER A 38 -22.23 15.69 -2.20
C SER A 38 -22.01 16.17 -0.76
N SER A 39 -20.77 16.12 -0.26
CA SER A 39 -20.40 16.51 1.11
C SER A 39 -19.63 17.83 1.10
N LYS A 40 -20.28 18.91 1.55
CA LYS A 40 -19.65 20.24 1.68
C LYS A 40 -18.35 20.20 2.50
N THR A 41 -18.34 19.39 3.57
CA THR A 41 -17.15 19.21 4.42
C THR A 41 -16.03 18.52 3.66
N SER A 42 -16.33 17.45 2.92
CA SER A 42 -15.34 16.73 2.09
C SER A 42 -14.73 17.67 1.04
N VAL A 43 -15.56 18.40 0.29
CA VAL A 43 -15.10 19.37 -0.71
C VAL A 43 -14.19 20.43 -0.10
N ARG A 44 -14.58 21.00 1.05
CA ARG A 44 -13.80 22.06 1.71
C ARG A 44 -12.44 21.58 2.20
N ILE A 45 -12.38 20.39 2.83
CA ILE A 45 -11.11 19.79 3.29
C ILE A 45 -10.21 19.51 2.08
N SER A 46 -10.75 18.87 1.04
CA SER A 46 -9.97 18.53 -0.15
C SER A 46 -9.44 19.76 -0.89
N LEU A 47 -10.21 20.85 -0.95
CA LEU A 47 -9.78 22.09 -1.58
C LEU A 47 -8.60 22.72 -0.82
N ASP A 48 -8.71 22.81 0.50
CA ASP A 48 -7.63 23.36 1.32
C ASP A 48 -6.37 22.50 1.23
N LEU A 49 -6.51 21.17 1.25
CA LEU A 49 -5.41 20.23 1.03
C LEU A 49 -4.75 20.46 -0.34
N LEU A 50 -5.55 20.58 -1.41
CA LEU A 50 -5.06 20.79 -2.77
C LEU A 50 -4.29 22.12 -2.90
N HIS A 51 -4.77 23.18 -2.24
CA HIS A 51 -4.06 24.47 -2.18
C HIS A 51 -2.72 24.36 -1.45
N ARG A 52 -2.66 23.60 -0.34
CA ARG A 52 -1.41 23.38 0.42
C ARG A 52 -0.36 22.62 -0.38
N LEU A 53 -0.79 21.71 -1.24
CA LEU A 53 0.10 20.99 -2.17
C LEU A 53 0.57 21.85 -3.36
N GLY A 54 0.15 23.11 -3.45
CA GLY A 54 0.60 24.05 -4.49
C GLY A 54 -0.02 23.80 -5.86
N SER A 55 -1.17 23.13 -5.92
CA SER A 55 -1.86 22.88 -7.20
C SER A 55 -2.35 24.19 -7.84
N LYS A 56 -1.97 24.40 -9.10
CA LYS A 56 -2.51 25.46 -9.96
C LYS A 56 -3.63 24.90 -10.85
N LEU A 57 -4.80 24.65 -10.26
CA LEU A 57 -6.16 24.60 -10.87
C LEU A 57 -6.41 24.00 -12.29
N VAL A 58 -7.45 23.15 -12.32
CA VAL A 58 -8.31 22.63 -13.42
C VAL A 58 -7.65 21.78 -14.51
N ASN A 59 -7.94 20.48 -14.47
CA ASN A 59 -7.71 19.53 -15.56
C ASN A 59 -9.03 18.78 -15.87
N GLU A 60 -9.23 18.31 -17.11
CA GLU A 60 -10.44 17.55 -17.47
C GLU A 60 -10.51 16.22 -16.68
N ARG A 61 -11.72 15.88 -16.22
CA ARG A 61 -11.96 14.74 -15.32
C ARG A 61 -11.64 13.40 -16.01
N LEU A 62 -10.60 12.72 -15.54
CA LEU A 62 -10.38 11.29 -15.77
C LEU A 62 -11.49 10.48 -15.10
N ALA A 63 -12.01 9.46 -15.80
CA ALA A 63 -12.97 8.52 -15.24
C ALA A 63 -12.40 7.84 -13.98
N GLY A 64 -13.24 7.60 -12.96
CA GLY A 64 -12.79 7.11 -11.64
C GLY A 64 -12.06 5.75 -11.66
N GLN A 65 -12.30 4.89 -12.65
CA GLN A 65 -11.54 3.65 -12.85
C GLN A 65 -10.08 3.91 -13.29
N MET A 66 -9.83 4.97 -14.06
CA MET A 66 -8.47 5.34 -14.45
C MET A 66 -7.69 5.94 -13.26
N ALA A 67 -8.36 6.64 -12.35
CA ALA A 67 -7.72 7.22 -11.17
C ALA A 67 -7.16 6.16 -10.22
N GLY A 68 -7.91 5.05 -10.00
CA GLY A 68 -7.45 3.93 -9.17
C GLY A 68 -6.17 3.30 -9.72
N SER A 69 -6.20 2.83 -10.97
CA SER A 69 -5.03 2.19 -11.59
C SER A 69 -3.82 3.12 -11.69
N LYS A 70 -4.02 4.41 -11.97
CA LYS A 70 -2.94 5.40 -11.94
C LYS A 70 -2.37 5.60 -10.55
N PHE A 71 -3.22 5.61 -9.52
CA PHE A 71 -2.77 5.71 -8.14
C PHE A 71 -1.89 4.52 -7.73
N GLU A 72 -2.27 3.30 -8.12
CA GLU A 72 -1.47 2.09 -7.90
C GLU A 72 -0.07 2.21 -8.51
N VAL A 73 0.02 2.69 -9.75
CA VAL A 73 1.29 2.90 -10.45
C VAL A 73 2.17 3.92 -9.71
N ILE A 74 1.60 5.07 -9.33
CA ILE A 74 2.34 6.14 -8.65
C ILE A 74 2.85 5.68 -7.28
N VAL A 75 2.03 4.94 -6.52
CA VAL A 75 2.45 4.34 -5.23
C VAL A 75 3.55 3.31 -5.45
N GLY A 76 3.41 2.43 -6.45
CA GLY A 76 4.44 1.43 -6.77
C GLY A 76 5.76 2.06 -7.20
N GLU A 77 5.73 3.13 -7.99
CA GLU A 77 6.93 3.89 -8.39
C GLU A 77 7.60 4.60 -7.22
N TYR A 78 6.81 5.19 -6.31
CA TYR A 78 7.33 5.79 -5.09
C TYR A 78 8.04 4.75 -4.20
N LEU A 79 7.46 3.57 -4.04
CA LEU A 79 8.07 2.49 -3.24
C LEU A 79 9.32 1.90 -3.89
N GLU A 80 9.33 1.75 -5.21
CA GLU A 80 10.51 1.31 -5.95
C GLU A 80 11.64 2.35 -5.92
N ALA A 81 11.31 3.64 -5.87
CA ALA A 81 12.32 4.70 -5.76
C ALA A 81 12.92 4.81 -4.34
N THR A 82 12.11 4.53 -3.31
CA THR A 82 12.48 4.78 -1.90
C THR A 82 13.09 3.58 -1.20
N LEU A 83 12.47 2.39 -1.30
CA LEU A 83 12.89 1.23 -0.50
C LEU A 83 14.31 0.75 -0.82
N PRO A 84 14.80 0.73 -2.08
CA PRO A 84 16.18 0.35 -2.38
C PRO A 84 17.24 1.26 -1.74
N ARG A 85 16.90 2.52 -1.42
CA ARG A 85 17.80 3.44 -0.71
C ARG A 85 17.98 3.07 0.76
N LEU A 86 17.10 2.22 1.29
CA LEU A 86 17.11 1.73 2.67
C LEU A 86 17.70 0.31 2.79
N SER A 87 18.43 -0.15 1.77
CA SER A 87 19.04 -1.48 1.73
C SER A 87 20.00 -1.77 2.89
N HIS A 88 20.58 -0.74 3.51
CA HIS A 88 21.41 -0.87 4.71
C HIS A 88 20.61 -1.19 5.99
N LEU A 89 19.33 -0.80 6.04
CA LEU A 89 18.40 -1.18 7.12
C LEU A 89 17.73 -2.52 6.83
N ARG A 90 17.41 -2.77 5.55
CA ARG A 90 16.78 -4.00 5.10
C ARG A 90 17.40 -4.50 3.80
N PRO A 91 18.50 -5.27 3.86
CA PRO A 91 19.17 -5.77 2.67
C PRO A 91 18.31 -6.82 1.97
N GLY A 92 18.40 -6.84 0.64
CA GLY A 92 17.74 -7.84 -0.19
C GLY A 92 17.43 -7.31 -1.58
N ARG A 93 17.13 -8.25 -2.49
CA ARG A 93 16.70 -7.93 -3.85
C ARG A 93 15.17 -7.93 -3.92
N PHE A 94 14.59 -6.75 -4.13
CA PHE A 94 13.14 -6.56 -4.17
C PHE A 94 12.59 -6.48 -5.59
N ILE A 95 11.34 -6.90 -5.77
CA ILE A 95 10.53 -6.76 -6.98
C ILE A 95 9.26 -6.01 -6.58
N PHE A 96 8.87 -5.02 -7.38
CA PHE A 96 7.66 -4.23 -7.15
C PHE A 96 6.65 -4.51 -8.27
N THR A 97 5.42 -4.86 -7.91
CA THR A 97 4.33 -4.92 -8.90
C THR A 97 3.70 -3.54 -9.07
N LYS A 98 3.23 -3.24 -10.28
CA LYS A 98 2.59 -1.97 -10.61
C LYS A 98 1.38 -2.21 -11.52
N GLY A 99 0.28 -1.50 -11.27
CA GLY A 99 -0.93 -1.53 -12.10
C GLY A 99 -1.41 -2.96 -12.39
N SER A 100 -1.74 -3.26 -13.65
CA SER A 100 -2.28 -4.57 -14.08
C SER A 100 -1.24 -5.71 -14.15
N SER A 101 -0.27 -5.75 -13.22
CA SER A 101 0.70 -6.86 -13.09
C SER A 101 0.00 -8.22 -13.15
N ARG A 102 0.59 -9.23 -13.81
CA ARG A 102 0.00 -10.57 -13.83
C ARG A 102 0.28 -11.36 -12.54
N LEU A 103 1.24 -10.91 -11.74
CA LEU A 103 1.60 -11.57 -10.49
C LEU A 103 0.45 -11.48 -9.48
N ALA A 104 0.11 -12.61 -8.90
CA ALA A 104 -0.80 -12.77 -7.78
C ALA A 104 -0.04 -13.26 -6.55
N ILE A 105 -0.69 -13.32 -5.40
CA ILE A 105 -0.04 -13.82 -4.18
C ILE A 105 0.42 -15.26 -4.35
N ALA A 106 -0.27 -16.07 -5.16
CA ALA A 106 0.10 -17.45 -5.46
C ALA A 106 1.45 -17.59 -6.17
N ASP A 107 2.04 -16.50 -6.71
CA ASP A 107 3.39 -16.50 -7.27
C ASP A 107 4.48 -16.26 -6.21
N SER A 108 4.10 -16.23 -4.93
CA SER A 108 5.01 -16.05 -3.79
C SER A 108 5.06 -17.28 -2.89
N ASP A 109 6.20 -17.46 -2.24
CA ASP A 109 6.50 -18.65 -1.44
C ASP A 109 5.43 -18.95 -0.37
N GLN A 110 4.98 -17.91 0.35
CA GLN A 110 4.00 -18.08 1.44
C GLN A 110 2.63 -18.56 0.95
N TYR A 111 2.28 -18.34 -0.32
CA TYR A 111 0.94 -18.55 -0.85
C TYR A 111 0.91 -19.45 -2.09
N GLN A 112 2.04 -20.05 -2.48
CA GLN A 112 2.16 -20.87 -3.69
C GLN A 112 1.15 -22.03 -3.78
N HIS A 113 0.75 -22.57 -2.63
CA HIS A 113 -0.25 -23.64 -2.51
C HIS A 113 -1.65 -23.23 -2.98
N LEU A 114 -1.94 -21.92 -3.07
CA LEU A 114 -3.21 -21.43 -3.59
C LEU A 114 -3.38 -21.71 -5.08
N SER A 115 -2.29 -21.86 -5.84
CA SER A 115 -2.36 -22.29 -7.24
C SER A 115 -2.90 -23.72 -7.36
N SER A 116 -2.44 -24.62 -6.48
CA SER A 116 -2.93 -26.00 -6.41
C SER A 116 -4.39 -26.07 -5.94
N LEU A 117 -4.78 -25.19 -5.00
CA LEU A 117 -6.17 -25.07 -4.57
C LEU A 117 -7.09 -24.62 -5.71
N SER A 118 -6.66 -23.62 -6.48
CA SER A 118 -7.38 -23.13 -7.66
C SER A 118 -7.61 -24.24 -8.68
N ALA A 119 -6.56 -25.00 -9.02
CA ALA A 119 -6.69 -26.11 -9.96
C ALA A 119 -7.63 -27.22 -9.45
N ALA A 120 -7.62 -27.51 -8.15
CA ALA A 120 -8.53 -28.50 -7.56
C ALA A 120 -10.00 -28.05 -7.62
N MET A 121 -10.27 -26.76 -7.43
CA MET A 121 -11.62 -26.20 -7.51
C MET A 121 -12.14 -26.11 -8.94
N GLU A 122 -11.28 -25.82 -9.92
CA GLU A 122 -11.65 -25.87 -11.34
C GLU A 122 -12.08 -27.30 -11.76
N ALA A 123 -11.50 -28.31 -11.12
CA ALA A 123 -11.85 -29.71 -11.37
C ALA A 123 -13.11 -30.20 -10.62
N SER A 124 -13.58 -29.50 -9.58
CA SER A 124 -14.75 -29.92 -8.77
C SER A 124 -15.66 -28.72 -8.41
N PRO A 125 -16.86 -28.64 -9.03
CA PRO A 125 -17.87 -27.64 -8.68
C PRO A 125 -18.29 -27.68 -7.21
N GLU A 126 -18.31 -28.86 -6.58
CA GLU A 126 -18.66 -29.01 -5.17
C GLU A 126 -17.63 -28.34 -4.25
N LEU A 127 -16.33 -28.53 -4.53
CA LEU A 127 -15.26 -27.84 -3.81
C LEU A 127 -15.33 -26.33 -4.04
N ALA A 128 -15.65 -25.91 -5.27
CA ALA A 128 -15.80 -24.49 -5.58
C ALA A 128 -16.90 -23.81 -4.75
N VAL A 129 -18.03 -24.48 -4.56
CA VAL A 129 -19.15 -23.99 -3.73
C VAL A 129 -18.79 -23.98 -2.24
N ALA A 130 -18.08 -25.00 -1.74
CA ALA A 130 -17.77 -25.12 -0.32
C ALA A 130 -16.66 -24.15 0.15
N ILE A 131 -15.66 -23.91 -0.68
CA ILE A 131 -14.47 -23.11 -0.32
C ILE A 131 -14.63 -21.64 -0.73
N GLY A 132 -15.36 -21.36 -1.82
CA GLY A 132 -15.50 -20.01 -2.38
C GLY A 132 -14.23 -19.50 -3.06
N MET A 133 -14.32 -18.39 -3.79
CA MET A 133 -13.21 -17.86 -4.63
C MET A 133 -12.41 -16.71 -3.97
N ASP A 134 -12.73 -16.37 -2.71
CA ASP A 134 -12.21 -15.17 -2.05
C ASP A 134 -10.69 -15.20 -1.77
N TYR A 135 -10.03 -16.36 -1.93
CA TYR A 135 -8.59 -16.53 -1.70
C TYR A 135 -7.72 -16.05 -2.88
N LEU A 136 -8.29 -15.82 -4.07
CA LEU A 136 -7.57 -15.31 -5.25
C LEU A 136 -7.35 -13.80 -5.15
N ILE A 137 -6.60 -13.38 -4.15
CA ILE A 137 -6.33 -11.96 -3.92
C ILE A 137 -5.17 -11.51 -4.77
N LYS A 138 -5.39 -10.36 -5.40
CA LYS A 138 -4.38 -9.64 -6.13
C LYS A 138 -4.23 -8.27 -5.48
N PRO A 139 -3.24 -8.08 -4.61
CA PRO A 139 -2.96 -6.77 -4.06
C PRO A 139 -2.65 -5.76 -5.16
N ASP A 140 -3.06 -4.52 -4.90
CA ASP A 140 -2.89 -3.39 -5.80
C ASP A 140 -1.39 -3.16 -6.10
N VAL A 141 -0.55 -3.18 -5.06
CA VAL A 141 0.92 -3.18 -5.16
C VAL A 141 1.48 -4.27 -4.24
N MET A 142 2.40 -5.06 -4.76
CA MET A 142 3.12 -6.12 -4.05
C MET A 142 4.60 -5.81 -4.05
N ILE A 143 5.25 -6.08 -2.92
CA ILE A 143 6.71 -6.06 -2.81
C ILE A 143 7.15 -7.49 -2.53
N LEU A 144 7.91 -8.08 -3.44
CA LEU A 144 8.46 -9.42 -3.29
C LEU A 144 9.97 -9.33 -2.99
N ARG A 145 10.48 -10.19 -2.12
CA ARG A 145 11.91 -10.35 -1.87
C ARG A 145 12.39 -11.65 -2.50
N LYS A 146 13.41 -11.56 -3.36
CA LYS A 146 14.01 -12.76 -3.99
C LYS A 146 14.80 -13.58 -2.97
N PRO A 147 14.85 -14.92 -3.12
CA PRO A 147 15.85 -15.74 -2.46
C PRO A 147 17.26 -15.30 -2.86
N GLU A 148 18.23 -15.55 -1.99
CA GLU A 148 19.64 -15.25 -2.24
C GLU A 148 20.42 -16.51 -2.63
N PRO A 149 21.41 -16.37 -3.52
CA PRO A 149 22.29 -17.47 -3.89
C PRO A 149 23.29 -17.78 -2.77
N ASP A 150 23.75 -19.01 -2.69
CA ASP A 150 24.66 -19.46 -1.62
C ASP A 150 25.99 -18.70 -1.66
N GLU A 151 26.47 -18.29 -2.84
CA GLU A 151 27.66 -17.45 -2.98
C GLU A 151 27.49 -16.09 -2.29
N PHE A 152 26.28 -15.54 -2.27
CA PHE A 152 26.00 -14.28 -1.57
C PHE A 152 25.87 -14.50 -0.06
N ILE A 153 25.17 -15.55 0.34
CA ILE A 153 25.02 -15.93 1.76
C ILE A 153 26.40 -16.19 2.38
N ASN A 154 27.29 -16.87 1.64
CA ASN A 154 28.62 -17.24 2.09
C ASN A 154 29.69 -16.16 1.80
N SER A 155 29.30 -14.93 1.45
CA SER A 155 30.24 -13.89 0.99
C SER A 155 31.26 -13.44 2.04
N GLY A 156 30.97 -13.60 3.34
CA GLY A 156 31.89 -13.28 4.44
C GLY A 156 32.45 -14.51 5.17
N GLU A 157 31.63 -15.55 5.33
CA GLU A 157 31.95 -16.79 6.04
C GLU A 157 31.16 -17.94 5.39
N GLN A 158 31.64 -19.18 5.52
CA GLN A 158 30.89 -20.35 5.08
C GLN A 158 29.70 -20.61 6.04
N ILE A 159 28.54 -20.04 5.75
CA ILE A 159 27.33 -20.14 6.58
C ILE A 159 26.49 -21.36 6.19
N VAL A 160 26.37 -21.66 4.90
CA VAL A 160 25.55 -22.77 4.38
C VAL A 160 26.33 -23.66 3.41
N ASP A 161 25.87 -24.89 3.29
CA ASP A 161 26.36 -25.93 2.39
C ASP A 161 25.18 -26.76 1.82
N GLU A 162 25.47 -27.90 1.19
CA GLU A 162 24.44 -28.77 0.59
C GLU A 162 23.54 -29.48 1.61
N THR A 163 23.92 -29.49 2.89
CA THR A 163 23.22 -30.27 3.95
C THR A 163 22.55 -29.42 5.01
N SER A 164 22.96 -28.16 5.16
CA SER A 164 22.42 -27.19 6.11
C SER A 164 21.29 -26.36 5.51
N ALA A 165 20.29 -25.96 6.29
CA ALA A 165 19.21 -25.05 5.86
C ALA A 165 18.56 -25.41 4.49
N THR A 166 18.40 -26.70 4.19
CA THR A 166 17.91 -27.19 2.88
C THR A 166 16.40 -27.01 2.65
N LEU A 167 15.70 -26.46 3.65
CA LEU A 167 14.24 -26.23 3.61
C LEU A 167 13.87 -24.74 3.61
N THR A 168 14.82 -23.82 3.79
CA THR A 168 14.49 -22.39 3.81
C THR A 168 14.28 -21.86 2.41
N SER A 169 13.21 -21.10 2.22
CA SER A 169 12.90 -20.42 0.95
C SER A 169 13.85 -19.24 0.66
N MET A 170 14.67 -18.84 1.64
CA MET A 170 15.66 -17.78 1.47
C MET A 170 16.84 -18.18 0.59
N ARG A 171 17.11 -19.48 0.42
CA ARG A 171 18.17 -19.98 -0.46
C ARG A 171 17.61 -20.26 -1.83
N SER A 172 18.18 -19.66 -2.87
CA SER A 172 17.74 -19.95 -4.24
C SER A 172 18.01 -21.40 -4.67
N SER A 173 19.03 -22.05 -4.09
CA SER A 173 19.36 -23.46 -4.34
C SER A 173 18.26 -24.43 -3.92
N ASN A 174 17.40 -24.05 -2.96
CA ASN A 174 16.26 -24.85 -2.55
C ASN A 174 15.05 -24.73 -3.52
N GLY A 175 15.17 -23.95 -4.60
CA GLY A 175 14.09 -23.75 -5.58
C GLY A 175 12.92 -22.89 -5.08
N GLY A 176 13.14 -22.13 -3.99
CA GLY A 176 12.11 -21.26 -3.39
C GLY A 176 11.65 -20.14 -4.33
N LEU A 177 10.37 -19.77 -4.21
CA LEU A 177 9.80 -18.61 -4.89
C LEU A 177 10.15 -17.31 -4.14
N PRO A 178 10.03 -16.12 -4.77
CA PRO A 178 10.10 -14.86 -4.05
C PRO A 178 9.11 -14.82 -2.89
N MET A 179 9.52 -14.27 -1.76
CA MET A 179 8.66 -14.07 -0.60
C MET A 179 7.86 -12.77 -0.76
N LEU A 180 6.56 -12.78 -0.49
CA LEU A 180 5.77 -11.57 -0.31
C LEU A 180 6.25 -10.84 0.94
N HIS A 181 6.91 -9.72 0.72
CA HIS A 181 7.39 -8.80 1.76
C HIS A 181 6.28 -7.84 2.18
N ALA A 182 5.53 -7.29 1.21
CA ALA A 182 4.41 -6.40 1.49
C ALA A 182 3.27 -6.53 0.48
N SER A 183 2.05 -6.35 0.98
CA SER A 183 0.81 -6.14 0.26
C SER A 183 0.32 -4.72 0.57
N VAL A 184 0.25 -3.87 -0.45
CA VAL A 184 -0.11 -2.47 -0.34
C VAL A 184 -1.42 -2.25 -1.11
N SER A 185 -2.53 -2.07 -0.39
CA SER A 185 -3.82 -1.76 -1.00
C SER A 185 -3.95 -0.26 -1.24
N CYS A 186 -4.22 0.16 -2.48
CA CYS A 186 -4.27 1.56 -2.90
C CYS A 186 -5.73 2.00 -3.06
N LYS A 187 -6.23 2.83 -2.15
CA LYS A 187 -7.62 3.31 -2.17
C LYS A 187 -7.65 4.82 -2.37
N TRP A 188 -7.83 5.28 -3.61
CA TRP A 188 -7.82 6.71 -3.92
C TRP A 188 -8.82 7.51 -3.08
N THR A 189 -10.07 7.04 -3.03
CA THR A 189 -11.11 7.51 -2.10
C THR A 189 -11.84 6.33 -1.48
N ILE A 190 -12.38 6.53 -0.27
CA ILE A 190 -13.04 5.48 0.50
C ILE A 190 -14.56 5.59 0.33
N ARG A 191 -15.19 4.43 0.13
CA ARG A 191 -16.63 4.24 0.29
C ARG A 191 -16.84 3.13 1.32
N SER A 192 -17.99 3.11 1.97
CA SER A 192 -18.26 2.18 3.09
C SER A 192 -18.10 0.71 2.71
N ASP A 193 -18.45 0.35 1.48
CA ASP A 193 -18.24 -0.99 0.89
C ASP A 193 -16.76 -1.32 0.68
N ARG A 194 -15.97 -0.34 0.21
CA ARG A 194 -14.55 -0.54 -0.13
C ARG A 194 -13.66 -0.75 1.09
N ALA A 195 -14.08 -0.24 2.26
CA ALA A 195 -13.37 -0.48 3.51
C ALA A 195 -13.42 -1.95 3.94
N GLN A 196 -14.56 -2.62 3.69
CA GLN A 196 -14.72 -4.04 4.01
C GLN A 196 -13.88 -4.92 3.08
N ASN A 197 -13.81 -4.58 1.79
CA ASN A 197 -12.99 -5.33 0.82
C ASN A 197 -11.51 -5.38 1.25
N ALA A 198 -10.95 -4.24 1.65
CA ALA A 198 -9.56 -4.20 2.13
C ALA A 198 -9.32 -5.07 3.37
N ARG A 199 -10.31 -5.17 4.28
CA ARG A 199 -10.24 -6.04 5.46
C ARG A 199 -10.34 -7.51 5.08
N SER A 200 -11.25 -7.88 4.17
CA SER A 200 -11.37 -9.25 3.68
C SER A 200 -10.09 -9.71 2.95
N GLU A 201 -9.51 -8.84 2.12
CA GLU A 201 -8.21 -9.09 1.46
C GLU A 201 -7.10 -9.36 2.51
N ALA A 202 -7.01 -8.49 3.52
CA ALA A 202 -6.06 -8.66 4.62
C ALA A 202 -6.27 -9.98 5.40
N LEU A 203 -7.51 -10.31 5.75
CA LEU A 203 -7.84 -11.53 6.47
C LEU A 203 -7.45 -12.79 5.72
N ASN A 204 -7.58 -12.79 4.40
CA ASN A 204 -7.18 -13.94 3.58
C ASN A 204 -5.66 -14.07 3.47
N LEU A 205 -4.90 -12.96 3.41
CA LEU A 205 -3.44 -13.01 3.55
C LEU A 205 -3.04 -13.59 4.90
N ILE A 206 -3.73 -13.21 5.97
CA ILE A 206 -3.48 -13.73 7.31
C ILE A 206 -3.78 -15.22 7.38
N ARG A 207 -4.96 -15.65 6.94
CA ARG A 207 -5.45 -17.03 7.08
C ARG A 207 -4.69 -18.03 6.22
N ASN A 208 -4.29 -17.64 5.01
CA ASN A 208 -3.72 -18.58 4.03
C ASN A 208 -2.20 -18.60 4.00
N ARG A 209 -1.48 -17.83 4.84
CA ARG A 209 -0.02 -17.81 4.77
C ARG A 209 0.60 -19.14 5.23
N LYS A 210 1.66 -19.58 4.57
CA LYS A 210 2.65 -20.55 5.08
C LYS A 210 3.99 -19.85 5.27
N GLY A 211 4.20 -19.25 6.44
CA GLY A 211 5.41 -18.49 6.76
C GLY A 211 5.12 -17.18 7.50
N ARG A 212 6.09 -16.25 7.46
CA ARG A 212 5.92 -14.91 8.05
C ARG A 212 4.85 -14.13 7.27
N LEU A 213 4.01 -13.40 8.00
CA LEU A 213 3.02 -12.50 7.41
C LEU A 213 3.75 -11.37 6.67
N PRO A 214 3.35 -11.02 5.42
CA PRO A 214 3.82 -9.81 4.77
C PRO A 214 3.32 -8.57 5.52
N HIS A 215 3.91 -7.40 5.25
CA HIS A 215 3.26 -6.14 5.63
C HIS A 215 1.91 -6.02 4.93
N ILE A 216 0.85 -5.66 5.65
CA ILE A 216 -0.49 -5.44 5.11
C ILE A 216 -0.87 -3.99 5.38
N VAL A 217 -0.71 -3.13 4.38
CA VAL A 217 -0.86 -1.68 4.53
C VAL A 217 -1.83 -1.11 3.52
N ILE A 218 -2.38 0.05 3.83
CA ILE A 218 -3.25 0.79 2.91
C ILE A 218 -2.65 2.17 2.63
N VAL A 219 -2.65 2.58 1.37
CA VAL A 219 -2.35 3.96 0.96
C VAL A 219 -3.62 4.63 0.43
N THR A 220 -3.92 5.84 0.88
CA THR A 220 -5.18 6.52 0.52
C THR A 220 -5.08 8.04 0.41
N GLY A 221 -5.89 8.61 -0.50
CA GLY A 221 -6.13 10.04 -0.64
C GLY A 221 -7.45 10.51 -0.04
N GLU A 222 -8.12 9.68 0.77
CA GLU A 222 -9.41 10.02 1.38
C GLU A 222 -9.30 11.25 2.30
N PRO A 223 -10.06 12.33 2.03
CA PRO A 223 -9.96 13.57 2.78
C PRO A 223 -10.72 13.58 4.11
N THR A 224 -11.68 12.68 4.33
CA THR A 224 -12.54 12.78 5.52
C THR A 224 -12.08 11.86 6.66
N PRO A 225 -11.86 12.40 7.88
CA PRO A 225 -11.48 11.60 9.05
C PRO A 225 -12.44 10.44 9.34
N GLY A 226 -13.75 10.64 9.16
CA GLY A 226 -14.74 9.59 9.36
C GLY A 226 -14.57 8.37 8.43
N ARG A 227 -14.18 8.61 7.17
CA ARG A 227 -13.92 7.50 6.23
C ARG A 227 -12.55 6.87 6.45
N LEU A 228 -11.54 7.66 6.79
CA LEU A 228 -10.24 7.14 7.22
C LEU A 228 -10.40 6.21 8.44
N ALA A 229 -11.22 6.61 9.42
CA ALA A 229 -11.52 5.84 10.61
C ALA A 229 -12.11 4.46 10.30
N SER A 230 -12.92 4.34 9.22
CA SER A 230 -13.50 3.05 8.81
C SER A 230 -12.43 1.99 8.44
N LEU A 231 -11.22 2.42 8.08
CA LEU A 231 -10.07 1.56 7.81
C LEU A 231 -9.08 1.52 8.98
N ALA A 232 -8.76 2.67 9.54
CA ALA A 232 -7.71 2.82 10.55
C ALA A 232 -8.12 2.24 11.91
N PHE A 233 -9.38 2.36 12.30
CA PHE A 233 -9.87 1.80 13.57
C PHE A 233 -9.98 0.28 13.52
N GLY A 234 -9.72 -0.34 14.66
CA GLY A 234 -9.56 -1.79 14.79
C GLY A 234 -8.10 -2.22 14.65
N THR A 235 -7.84 -3.45 15.04
CA THR A 235 -6.50 -4.06 15.06
C THR A 235 -6.61 -5.50 14.57
N GLY A 236 -5.51 -6.05 14.05
CA GLY A 236 -5.39 -7.46 13.67
C GLY A 236 -5.31 -7.70 12.17
N ASP A 237 -5.97 -6.88 11.35
CA ASP A 237 -6.05 -7.12 9.90
C ASP A 237 -5.07 -6.25 9.11
N ILE A 238 -5.05 -4.94 9.39
CA ILE A 238 -4.25 -3.93 8.67
C ILE A 238 -3.17 -3.42 9.61
N ASP A 239 -1.91 -3.41 9.16
CA ASP A 239 -0.78 -2.93 9.96
C ASP A 239 -0.87 -1.42 10.18
N CYS A 240 -1.08 -0.64 9.11
CA CYS A 240 -1.25 0.81 9.19
C CYS A 240 -1.91 1.37 7.91
N VAL A 241 -2.56 2.53 8.03
CA VAL A 241 -3.03 3.34 6.91
C VAL A 241 -2.06 4.50 6.70
N TYR A 242 -1.68 4.75 5.45
CA TYR A 242 -0.80 5.84 5.05
C TYR A 242 -1.58 6.82 4.18
N HIS A 243 -1.67 8.07 4.64
CA HIS A 243 -2.31 9.12 3.88
C HIS A 243 -1.30 9.80 2.96
N ILE A 244 -1.72 10.12 1.72
CA ILE A 244 -0.84 10.72 0.71
C ILE A 244 -0.23 12.06 1.14
N ALA A 245 -0.91 12.81 2.02
CA ALA A 245 -0.55 14.16 2.41
C ALA A 245 -1.02 14.46 3.85
N LEU A 246 -0.53 13.70 4.84
CA LEU A 246 -1.08 13.73 6.20
C LEU A 246 -0.89 15.09 6.91
N PRO A 247 0.29 15.75 6.87
CA PRO A 247 0.47 17.09 7.41
C PRO A 247 -0.50 18.12 6.81
N GLU A 248 -0.71 18.06 5.49
CA GLU A 248 -1.60 18.96 4.76
C GLU A 248 -3.06 18.68 5.12
N LEU A 249 -3.44 17.40 5.23
CA LEU A 249 -4.77 17.00 5.70
C LEU A 249 -5.04 17.51 7.13
N LYS A 250 -4.09 17.33 8.05
CA LYS A 250 -4.22 17.78 9.44
C LYS A 250 -4.47 19.29 9.49
N ALA A 251 -3.73 20.05 8.71
CA ALA A 251 -3.92 21.50 8.63
C ALA A 251 -5.26 21.89 7.96
N ALA A 252 -5.70 21.14 6.95
CA ALA A 252 -6.99 21.36 6.30
C ALA A 252 -8.19 21.07 7.21
N VAL A 253 -8.16 19.96 7.95
CA VAL A 253 -9.19 19.62 8.94
C VAL A 253 -9.26 20.70 10.03
N ALA A 254 -8.10 21.18 10.50
CA ALA A 254 -8.04 22.26 11.49
C ALA A 254 -8.65 23.58 10.97
N ALA A 255 -8.40 23.95 9.71
CA ALA A 255 -8.94 25.16 9.10
C ALA A 255 -10.46 25.10 8.86
N VAL A 256 -10.99 23.90 8.65
CA VAL A 256 -12.42 23.64 8.41
C VAL A 256 -13.27 23.77 9.69
N GLY A 257 -12.64 23.72 10.87
CA GLY A 257 -13.26 24.04 12.16
C GLY A 257 -14.21 22.98 12.71
N SER A 258 -13.97 21.70 12.45
CA SER A 258 -14.71 20.59 13.06
C SER A 258 -13.83 19.92 14.12
N ASP A 259 -14.14 20.18 15.39
CA ASP A 259 -13.40 19.62 16.52
C ASP A 259 -13.47 18.08 16.53
N ASP A 260 -14.64 17.50 16.28
CA ASP A 260 -14.81 16.04 16.16
C ASP A 260 -13.92 15.43 15.07
N ALA A 261 -13.83 16.08 13.90
CA ALA A 261 -13.01 15.59 12.80
C ALA A 261 -11.51 15.67 13.14
N LYS A 262 -11.11 16.71 13.87
CA LYS A 262 -9.74 16.90 14.35
C LYS A 262 -9.38 15.85 15.40
N GLU A 263 -10.21 15.69 16.43
CA GLU A 263 -10.02 14.71 17.49
C GLU A 263 -9.93 13.28 16.93
N MET A 264 -10.81 12.94 15.98
CA MET A 264 -10.77 11.65 15.30
C MET A 264 -9.48 11.44 14.52
N LEU A 265 -8.99 12.47 13.82
CA LEU A 265 -7.72 12.41 13.10
C LEU A 265 -6.54 12.22 14.05
N ASP A 266 -6.47 13.04 15.11
CA ASP A 266 -5.42 12.96 16.13
C ASP A 266 -5.44 11.58 16.82
N THR A 267 -6.62 11.06 17.16
CA THR A 267 -6.78 9.70 17.73
C THR A 267 -6.19 8.62 16.83
N MET A 268 -6.41 8.68 15.51
CA MET A 268 -5.83 7.72 14.57
C MET A 268 -4.30 7.83 14.48
N ILE A 269 -3.76 9.04 14.52
CA ILE A 269 -2.31 9.31 14.45
C ILE A 269 -1.63 8.84 15.74
N GLU A 270 -2.13 9.26 16.89
CA GLU A 270 -1.60 8.91 18.21
C GLU A 270 -1.74 7.41 18.49
N GLY A 271 -2.83 6.80 18.04
CA GLY A 271 -3.05 5.36 18.05
C GLY A 271 -2.18 4.57 17.06
N ARG A 272 -1.28 5.23 16.32
CA ARG A 272 -0.37 4.63 15.31
C ARG A 272 -1.12 3.87 14.21
N ARG A 273 -2.34 4.31 13.89
CA ARG A 273 -3.21 3.72 12.86
C ARG A 273 -3.18 4.49 11.54
N LEU A 274 -2.78 5.76 11.59
CA LEU A 274 -2.64 6.63 10.43
C LEU A 274 -1.27 7.32 10.43
N ARG A 275 -0.56 7.23 9.30
CA ARG A 275 0.78 7.82 9.08
C ARG A 275 0.86 8.54 7.74
N ASP A 276 1.93 9.28 7.50
CA ASP A 276 2.17 9.92 6.19
C ASP A 276 2.81 8.91 5.23
N ILE A 277 2.60 9.08 3.92
CA ILE A 277 3.26 8.28 2.89
C ILE A 277 4.81 8.27 3.01
N ALA A 278 5.40 9.32 3.60
CA ALA A 278 6.83 9.39 3.90
C ALA A 278 7.31 8.37 4.94
N ASP A 279 6.42 7.87 5.80
CA ASP A 279 6.75 6.90 6.85
C ASP A 279 6.82 5.47 6.28
N LEU A 280 6.04 5.17 5.23
CA LEU A 280 5.88 3.82 4.68
C LEU A 280 7.21 3.16 4.27
N PRO A 281 8.15 3.81 3.55
CA PRO A 281 9.41 3.17 3.18
C PRO A 281 10.22 2.68 4.38
N LEU A 282 10.21 3.42 5.49
CA LEU A 282 10.90 3.03 6.72
C LEU A 282 10.17 1.91 7.46
N ASP A 283 8.84 1.97 7.53
CA ASP A 283 8.05 0.90 8.16
C ASP A 283 8.21 -0.45 7.45
N LEU A 284 8.44 -0.43 6.14
CA LEU A 284 8.75 -1.62 5.33
C LEU A 284 10.14 -2.22 5.58
N THR A 285 10.97 -1.61 6.44
CA THR A 285 12.30 -2.15 6.79
C THR A 285 12.29 -3.12 7.97
N ALA A 286 11.17 -3.23 8.70
CA ALA A 286 11.01 -4.05 9.90
C ALA A 286 10.93 -5.59 9.66
#